data_AF-I4IMB9-F1
#
_entry.id   AF-I4IMB9-F1
#
_cell.length_a   1.000
_cell.length_b   1.000
_cell.length_c   1.000
_cell.angle_alpha   90.00
_cell.angle_beta   90.00
_cell.angle_gamma   90.00
#
_symmetry.space_group_name_H-M   'P 1'
#
loop_
_entity.id
_entity.type
_entity.pdbx_description
1 polymer ?
#
loop_
_entity_poly.entity_id
_entity_poly.type
_entity_poly.pdbx_seq_one_letter_code
_entity_poly.pdbx_strand_id
1 'polypeptide(L)'
;MRLRQHHTIRYESMIYERVKNSSIEEMSREEGLVWEEVELIFNHFAKELEKEEWEAPERISLDEFSNLKGHKDFITKIVELNNKILLDVIKGHKQEELMEALKAQPPGGSREGERSERRYVVRIYSSDQGIISQC
;
A
#
# COMPACT_ATOMS: atom_id res chain seq x y z
N MET A 1 5.54 -15.73 18.70
CA MET A 1 6.09 -15.65 20.08
C MET A 1 7.26 -14.68 20.04
N ARG A 2 7.11 -13.44 20.54
CA ARG A 2 8.18 -12.43 20.51
C ARG A 2 9.19 -12.75 21.63
N LEU A 3 10.40 -13.16 21.25
CA LEU A 3 11.49 -13.44 22.20
C LEU A 3 12.09 -12.10 22.65
N ARG A 4 11.84 -11.74 23.93
CA ARG A 4 12.32 -10.53 24.64
C ARG A 4 11.94 -9.19 23.99
N GLN A 5 10.85 -8.59 24.46
CA GLN A 5 10.62 -7.17 24.24
C GLN A 5 11.24 -6.35 25.38
N HIS A 6 12.07 -5.38 25.03
CA HIS A 6 12.65 -4.42 25.98
C HIS A 6 11.64 -3.32 26.35
N HIS A 7 10.63 -3.11 25.52
CA HIS A 7 9.65 -2.04 25.64
C HIS A 7 8.23 -2.57 25.83
N THR A 8 7.36 -1.69 26.34
CA THR A 8 5.92 -2.00 26.44
C THR A 8 5.22 -1.76 25.10
N ILE A 9 4.17 -2.54 24.82
CA ILE A 9 3.34 -2.38 23.60
C ILE A 9 2.83 -0.93 23.45
N ARG A 10 2.47 -0.28 24.57
CA ARG A 10 2.03 1.12 24.58
C ARG A 10 3.10 2.07 24.06
N TYR A 11 4.35 1.85 24.46
CA TYR A 11 5.47 2.68 24.03
C TYR A 11 5.82 2.45 22.56
N GLU A 12 5.87 1.18 22.13
CA GLU A 12 6.11 0.84 20.73
C GLU A 12 5.02 1.39 19.79
N SER A 13 3.74 1.31 20.21
CA SER A 13 2.62 1.90 19.47
C SER A 13 2.73 3.43 19.36
N MET A 14 3.18 4.10 20.43
CA MET A 14 3.43 5.55 20.38
C MET A 14 4.54 5.88 19.37
N ILE A 15 5.65 5.12 19.36
CA ILE A 15 6.74 5.31 18.40
C ILE A 15 6.22 5.17 16.97
N TYR A 16 5.46 4.10 16.68
CA TYR A 16 4.87 3.88 15.36
C TYR A 16 3.99 5.06 14.90
N GLU A 17 3.10 5.56 15.77
CA GLU A 17 2.24 6.70 15.46
C GLU A 17 3.01 8.00 15.20
N ARG A 18 4.10 8.23 15.94
CA ARG A 18 4.91 9.44 15.78
C ARG A 18 5.76 9.38 14.50
N VAL A 19 6.38 8.25 14.18
CA VAL A 19 7.17 8.06 12.95
C VAL A 19 6.35 8.37 11.70
N LYS A 20 5.04 8.07 11.67
CA LYS A 20 4.17 8.42 10.53
C LYS A 20 4.09 9.92 10.22
N ASN A 21 4.37 10.77 11.21
CA ASN A 21 4.32 12.23 11.10
C ASN A 21 5.70 12.89 11.14
N SER A 22 6.77 12.10 11.29
CA SER A 22 8.16 12.53 11.37
C SER A 22 9.07 11.58 10.58
N SER A 23 10.32 11.44 10.96
CA SER A 23 11.26 10.43 10.46
C SER A 23 11.74 9.47 11.55
N ILE A 24 12.32 8.33 11.14
CA ILE A 24 12.97 7.36 12.04
C ILE A 24 14.17 8.02 12.73
N GLU A 25 14.94 8.82 12.01
CA GLU A 25 16.12 9.55 12.50
C GLU A 25 15.77 10.55 13.60
N GLU A 26 14.73 11.35 13.38
CA GLU A 26 14.24 12.27 14.40
C GLU A 26 13.77 11.50 15.63
N MET A 27 13.10 10.38 15.43
CA MET A 27 12.57 9.60 16.54
C MET A 27 13.63 8.89 17.36
N SER A 28 14.64 8.34 16.70
CA SER A 28 15.85 7.80 17.33
C SER A 28 16.53 8.86 18.20
N ARG A 29 16.68 10.09 17.70
CA ARG A 29 17.32 11.19 18.45
C ARG A 29 16.50 11.64 19.66
N GLU A 30 15.19 11.77 19.53
CA GLU A 30 14.33 12.28 20.60
C GLU A 30 14.14 11.28 21.74
N GLU A 31 13.98 10.00 21.40
CA GLU A 31 13.73 8.93 22.37
C GLU A 31 15.03 8.29 22.91
N GLY A 32 16.19 8.66 22.33
CA GLY A 32 17.48 8.09 22.70
C GLY A 32 17.62 6.61 22.30
N LEU A 33 16.87 6.17 21.29
CA LEU A 33 16.88 4.81 20.78
C LEU A 33 17.86 4.68 19.62
N VAL A 34 18.38 3.47 19.43
CA VAL A 34 19.18 3.14 18.25
C VAL A 34 18.27 3.18 17.01
N TRP A 35 18.76 3.70 15.88
CA TRP A 35 17.95 3.87 14.66
C TRP A 35 17.30 2.55 14.24
N GLU A 36 18.07 1.46 14.25
CA GLU A 36 17.61 0.11 13.91
C GLU A 36 16.50 -0.38 14.85
N GLU A 37 16.49 0.07 16.11
CA GLU A 37 15.45 -0.28 17.06
C GLU A 37 14.11 0.40 16.72
N VAL A 38 14.15 1.67 16.33
CA VAL A 38 12.98 2.41 15.87
C VAL A 38 12.45 1.83 14.55
N GLU A 39 13.33 1.48 13.63
CA GLU A 39 12.97 0.82 12.37
C GLU A 39 12.29 -0.54 12.63
N LEU A 40 12.85 -1.35 13.53
CA LEU A 40 12.26 -2.64 13.89
C LEU A 40 10.86 -2.49 14.49
N ILE A 41 10.67 -1.53 15.41
CA ILE A 41 9.35 -1.23 15.99
C ILE A 41 8.37 -0.81 14.89
N PHE A 42 8.79 0.10 14.02
CA PHE A 42 7.93 0.63 12.96
C PHE A 42 7.48 -0.47 11.99
N ASN A 43 8.43 -1.24 11.45
CA ASN A 43 8.15 -2.31 10.49
C ASN A 43 7.28 -3.41 11.11
N HIS A 44 7.51 -3.69 12.38
CA HIS A 44 6.75 -4.67 13.11
C HIS A 44 5.27 -4.27 13.23
N PHE A 45 4.97 -3.05 13.68
CA PHE A 45 3.60 -2.52 13.74
C PHE A 45 2.98 -2.33 12.37
N ALA A 46 3.75 -1.87 11.38
CA ALA A 46 3.29 -1.73 10.00
C ALA A 46 2.78 -3.07 9.45
N LYS A 47 3.51 -4.16 9.71
CA LYS A 47 3.12 -5.50 9.29
C LYS A 47 1.91 -6.04 10.06
N GLU A 48 1.82 -5.80 11.38
CA GLU A 48 0.65 -6.23 12.16
C GLU A 48 -0.63 -5.45 11.80
N LEU A 49 -0.50 -4.20 11.35
CA LEU A 49 -1.60 -3.33 10.93
C LEU A 49 -1.87 -3.36 9.42
N GLU A 50 -1.06 -4.09 8.65
CA GLU A 50 -1.29 -4.34 7.24
C GLU A 50 -2.64 -5.05 7.11
N LYS A 51 -3.61 -4.39 6.49
CA LYS A 51 -4.93 -4.99 6.27
C LYS A 51 -4.80 -6.05 5.20
N GLU A 52 -4.88 -7.32 5.60
CA GLU A 52 -4.75 -8.47 4.70
C GLU A 52 -5.84 -8.53 3.61
N GLU A 53 -7.02 -7.94 3.86
CA GLU A 53 -8.14 -8.02 2.91
C GLU A 53 -8.89 -6.68 2.84
N TRP A 54 -9.07 -6.19 1.62
CA TRP A 54 -10.00 -5.10 1.35
C TRP A 54 -11.28 -5.64 0.69
N GLU A 55 -12.43 -5.08 1.08
CA GLU A 55 -13.72 -5.41 0.48
C GLU A 55 -13.72 -5.01 -1.00
N ALA A 56 -14.39 -5.80 -1.84
CA ALA A 56 -14.48 -5.55 -3.27
C ALA A 56 -15.02 -4.13 -3.58
N PRO A 57 -14.17 -3.22 -4.10
CA PRO A 57 -14.56 -1.85 -4.39
C PRO A 57 -15.43 -1.82 -5.65
N GLU A 58 -16.42 -0.92 -5.67
CA GLU A 58 -17.20 -0.69 -6.89
C GLU A 58 -16.35 -0.03 -7.99
N ARG A 59 -15.43 0.86 -7.59
CA ARG A 59 -14.59 1.65 -8.48
C ARG A 59 -13.20 1.80 -7.90
N ILE A 60 -12.20 1.52 -8.74
CA ILE A 60 -10.79 1.73 -8.42
C ILE A 60 -10.17 2.77 -9.36
N SER A 61 -9.18 3.48 -8.86
CA SER A 61 -8.25 4.29 -9.63
C SER A 61 -6.88 3.65 -9.58
N LEU A 62 -6.21 3.64 -10.73
CA LEU A 62 -4.80 3.30 -10.84
C LEU A 62 -4.04 4.59 -11.10
N ASP A 63 -3.02 4.86 -10.29
CA ASP A 63 -2.17 6.03 -10.44
C ASP A 63 -0.71 5.63 -10.38
N GLU A 64 0.12 6.16 -11.28
CA GLU A 64 1.54 5.82 -11.38
C GLU A 64 2.43 7.01 -11.01
N PHE A 65 3.53 6.73 -10.32
CA PHE A 65 4.55 7.74 -10.07
C PHE A 65 5.95 7.11 -10.06
N SER A 66 6.94 7.89 -10.49
CA SER A 66 8.35 7.50 -10.38
C SER A 66 8.83 7.73 -8.95
N ASN A 67 9.19 6.65 -8.26
CA ASN A 67 9.72 6.68 -6.89
C ASN A 67 11.08 7.38 -6.84
N LEU A 68 11.93 7.10 -7.84
CA LEU A 68 13.21 7.78 -8.05
C LEU A 68 13.26 8.34 -9.48
N LYS A 69 13.28 9.67 -9.58
CA LYS A 69 13.30 10.37 -10.88
C LYS A 69 14.52 9.94 -11.69
N GLY A 70 14.28 9.46 -12.92
CA GLY A 70 15.34 9.04 -13.85
C GLY A 70 15.79 7.58 -13.72
N HIS A 71 15.37 6.86 -12.68
CA HIS A 71 15.77 5.47 -12.45
C HIS A 71 14.80 4.43 -13.03
N LYS A 72 13.71 4.88 -13.66
CA LYS A 72 12.62 4.00 -14.16
C LYS A 72 12.04 3.09 -13.06
N ASP A 73 12.12 3.54 -11.81
CA ASP A 73 11.52 2.88 -10.65
C ASP A 73 10.09 3.42 -10.50
N PHE A 74 9.14 2.74 -11.13
CA PHE A 74 7.74 3.13 -11.15
C PHE A 74 6.96 2.35 -10.10
N ILE A 75 6.03 3.04 -9.46
CA ILE A 75 5.10 2.46 -8.50
C ILE A 75 3.69 2.81 -8.95
N THR A 76 2.82 1.81 -8.93
CA THR A 76 1.39 1.95 -9.23
C THR A 76 0.59 1.84 -7.93
N LYS A 77 -0.19 2.86 -7.61
CA LYS A 77 -1.15 2.88 -6.50
C LYS A 77 -2.52 2.45 -6.98
N ILE A 78 -3.18 1.63 -6.18
CA ILE A 78 -4.58 1.25 -6.34
C ILE A 78 -5.37 1.95 -5.24
N VAL A 79 -6.34 2.78 -5.63
CA VAL A 79 -7.15 3.57 -4.69
C VAL A 79 -8.64 3.30 -4.93
N GLU A 80 -9.40 3.07 -3.87
CA GLU A 80 -10.85 3.01 -3.91
C GLU A 80 -11.42 4.43 -4.03
N LEU A 81 -12.23 4.68 -5.07
CA LEU A 81 -12.61 6.05 -5.43
C LEU A 81 -13.66 6.69 -4.51
N ASN A 82 -14.55 5.91 -3.88
CA ASN A 82 -15.64 6.48 -3.09
C ASN A 82 -15.14 7.04 -1.75
N ASN A 83 -14.32 6.26 -1.04
CA ASN A 83 -13.77 6.62 0.27
C ASN A 83 -12.33 7.14 0.20
N LYS A 84 -11.71 7.13 -1.00
CA LYS A 84 -10.32 7.55 -1.24
C LYS A 84 -9.33 6.76 -0.38
N ILE A 85 -9.59 5.46 -0.21
CA ILE A 85 -8.75 4.55 0.58
C ILE A 85 -7.69 3.94 -0.34
N LEU A 86 -6.42 3.97 0.08
CA LEU A 86 -5.36 3.23 -0.58
C LEU A 86 -5.58 1.73 -0.34
N LEU A 87 -5.76 0.99 -1.42
CA LEU A 87 -5.99 -0.45 -1.40
C LEU A 87 -4.69 -1.23 -1.51
N ASP A 88 -3.81 -0.82 -2.42
CA ASP A 88 -2.56 -1.52 -2.68
C ASP A 88 -1.52 -0.61 -3.37
N VAL A 89 -0.25 -1.00 -3.29
CA VAL A 89 0.90 -0.34 -3.91
C VAL A 89 1.74 -1.39 -4.62
N ILE A 90 1.63 -1.46 -5.94
CA ILE A 90 2.33 -2.44 -6.77
C ILE A 90 3.63 -1.83 -7.30
N LYS A 91 4.73 -2.56 -7.19
CA LYS A 91 5.99 -2.19 -7.84
C LYS A 91 5.90 -2.49 -9.33
N GLY A 92 6.29 -1.51 -10.15
CA GLY A 92 6.16 -1.58 -11.59
C GLY A 92 4.99 -0.78 -12.13
N HIS A 93 4.88 -0.77 -13.45
CA HIS A 93 3.83 -0.08 -14.21
C HIS A 93 3.41 -0.86 -15.46
N LYS A 94 4.08 -1.99 -15.75
CA LYS A 94 3.75 -2.78 -16.93
C LYS A 94 2.48 -3.57 -16.68
N GLN A 95 1.71 -3.74 -17.74
CA GLN A 95 0.42 -4.45 -17.67
C GLN A 95 0.57 -5.86 -17.10
N GLU A 96 1.61 -6.61 -17.48
CA GLU A 96 1.82 -7.98 -17.01
C GLU A 96 2.09 -8.03 -15.50
N GLU A 97 2.93 -7.12 -15.00
CA GLU A 97 3.28 -6.98 -13.58
C GLU A 97 2.02 -6.66 -12.76
N LEU A 98 1.21 -5.71 -13.24
CA LEU A 98 -0.04 -5.31 -12.59
C LEU A 98 -1.08 -6.44 -12.61
N MET A 99 -1.22 -7.15 -13.73
CA MET A 99 -2.16 -8.26 -13.85
C MET A 99 -1.78 -9.43 -12.95
N GLU A 100 -0.49 -9.73 -12.81
CA GLU A 100 0.00 -10.77 -11.91
C GLU A 100 -0.29 -10.41 -10.45
N ALA A 101 0.07 -9.20 -10.02
CA ALA A 101 -0.19 -8.71 -8.67
C ALA A 101 -1.69 -8.69 -8.33
N LEU A 102 -2.54 -8.19 -9.22
CA LEU A 102 -3.99 -8.15 -9.02
C LEU A 102 -4.63 -9.55 -8.95
N LYS A 103 -4.09 -10.54 -9.66
CA LYS A 103 -4.58 -11.92 -9.62
C LYS A 103 -4.14 -12.66 -8.35
N ALA A 104 -3.01 -12.27 -7.77
CA ALA A 104 -2.49 -12.88 -6.55
C ALA A 104 -3.25 -12.42 -5.30
N GLN A 105 -4.06 -11.37 -5.40
CA GLN A 105 -4.89 -10.89 -4.30
C GLN A 105 -5.96 -11.93 -3.91
N PRO A 106 -6.23 -12.11 -2.61
CA PRO A 106 -7.24 -13.05 -2.15
C PRO A 106 -8.62 -12.68 -2.75
N PRO A 107 -9.47 -13.67 -3.09
CA PRO A 107 -10.80 -13.39 -3.59
C PRO A 107 -11.56 -12.63 -2.52
N GLY A 108 -11.83 -11.34 -2.76
CA GLY A 108 -12.41 -10.43 -1.77
C GLY A 108 -13.62 -11.06 -1.07
N GLY A 109 -13.61 -11.03 0.26
CA GLY A 109 -14.66 -11.55 1.12
C GLY A 109 -16.02 -11.00 0.72
N SER A 110 -16.78 -11.79 -0.02
CA SER A 110 -18.16 -11.47 -0.38
C SER A 110 -19.02 -11.86 0.80
N ARG A 111 -19.77 -10.91 1.37
CA ARG A 111 -20.93 -11.25 2.20
C ARG A 111 -21.82 -12.14 1.34
N GLU A 112 -22.12 -13.34 1.82
CA GLU A 112 -22.96 -14.31 1.13
C GLU A 112 -24.33 -13.69 0.86
N GLY A 113 -24.58 -13.37 -0.41
CA GLY A 113 -25.82 -12.79 -0.89
C GLY A 113 -25.59 -12.10 -2.23
N GLU A 114 -26.11 -12.70 -3.30
CA GLU A 114 -26.04 -12.21 -4.69
C GLU A 114 -24.70 -12.47 -5.41
N ARG A 115 -24.46 -13.76 -5.65
CA ARG A 115 -23.63 -14.27 -6.73
C ARG A 115 -24.24 -13.91 -8.10
N SER A 116 -24.23 -12.63 -8.46
CA SER A 116 -24.48 -12.17 -9.83
C SER A 116 -23.16 -11.74 -10.44
N GLU A 117 -22.44 -12.69 -11.01
CA GLU A 117 -21.60 -12.53 -12.21
C GLU A 117 -20.92 -11.15 -12.42
N ARG A 118 -20.33 -10.55 -11.38
CA ARG A 118 -19.48 -9.36 -11.53
C ARG A 118 -18.10 -9.85 -11.93
N ARG A 119 -17.98 -10.19 -13.20
CA ARG A 119 -16.70 -10.30 -13.89
C ARG A 119 -16.05 -8.92 -13.76
N TYR A 120 -15.05 -8.78 -12.89
CA TYR A 120 -14.27 -7.55 -12.80
C TYR A 120 -13.59 -7.34 -14.14
N VAL A 121 -14.24 -6.57 -15.02
CA VAL A 121 -13.61 -6.07 -16.23
C VAL A 121 -12.81 -4.86 -15.77
N VAL A 122 -11.62 -5.10 -15.23
CA VAL A 122 -10.59 -4.04 -15.16
C VAL A 122 -10.26 -3.73 -16.61
N ARG A 123 -10.96 -2.73 -17.19
CA ARG A 123 -10.55 -2.15 -18.47
C ARG A 123 -9.27 -1.38 -18.20
N ILE A 124 -8.14 -2.08 -18.28
CA ILE A 124 -6.82 -1.46 -18.35
C ILE A 124 -6.81 -0.73 -19.70
N TYR A 125 -6.98 0.59 -19.67
CA TYR A 125 -6.72 1.43 -20.84
C TYR A 125 -5.20 1.55 -20.94
N SER A 126 -4.57 0.72 -21.79
CA SER A 126 -3.20 1.00 -22.24
C SER A 126 -3.26 2.27 -23.07
N SER A 127 -2.43 3.26 -22.70
CA SER A 127 -2.28 4.55 -23.38
C SER A 127 -1.65 4.46 -24.78
N ASP A 128 -1.82 3.33 -25.49
CA ASP A 128 -1.34 3.12 -26.86
C ASP A 128 -2.29 3.67 -27.94
N GLN A 129 -3.15 4.63 -27.57
CA GLN A 129 -3.95 5.40 -28.53
C GLN A 129 -3.53 6.86 -28.37
N GLY A 130 -2.50 7.24 -29.13
CA GLY A 130 -2.08 8.62 -29.25
C GLY A 130 -3.22 9.51 -29.75
N ILE A 131 -3.51 10.57 -29.01
CA ILE A 131 -4.17 11.77 -29.54
C ILE A 131 -3.45 12.99 -28.95
N ILE A 132 -2.55 13.53 -29.77
CA ILE A 132 -2.46 14.93 -30.19
C ILE A 132 -2.91 15.96 -29.15
N SER A 133 -1.90 16.65 -28.62
CA SER A 133 -1.90 18.05 -28.20
C SER A 133 -2.96 18.90 -28.92
N GLN A 134 -3.78 19.61 -28.15
CA GLN A 134 -4.12 20.98 -28.54
C GLN A 134 -4.43 21.81 -27.29
N CYS A 135 -3.67 22.90 -27.23
CA CYS A 135 -3.78 24.15 -26.47
C CYS A 135 -4.89 24.30 -25.42
#